data_AF-I5C8M9-F1
#
_entry.id   AF-I5C8M9-F1
#
_cell.length_a   1.000
_cell.length_b   1.000
_cell.length_c   1.000
_cell.angle_alpha   90.00
_cell.angle_beta   90.00
_cell.angle_gamma   90.00
#
_symmetry.space_group_name_H-M   'P 1'
#
loop_
_entity.id
_entity.type
_entity.pdbx_description
1 polymer ?
#
loop_
_entity_poly.entity_id
_entity_poly.type
_entity_poly.pdbx_seq_one_letter_code
_entity_poly.pdbx_strand_id
1 'polypeptide(L)' 'MFWSPDWCARSLQPRRAFQGWRYLDAKDAPGDIGSAGDDAAMPQELRRELSELGLL' A
#
# COMPACT_ATOMS: atom_id res chain seq x y z
N MET A 1 -29.32 -23.29 -17.02
CA MET A 1 -28.56 -23.41 -15.77
C MET A 1 -28.05 -22.01 -15.44
N PHE A 2 -28.77 -21.29 -14.57
CA PHE A 2 -28.41 -19.93 -14.17
C PHE A 2 -27.42 -20.03 -13.01
N TRP A 3 -26.17 -19.62 -13.23
CA TRP A 3 -25.19 -19.50 -12.16
C TRP A 3 -25.49 -18.21 -11.41
N SER A 4 -25.95 -18.32 -10.17
CA SER A 4 -26.11 -17.17 -9.28
C SER A 4 -24.91 -17.12 -8.35
N PRO A 5 -24.18 -16.00 -8.25
CA PRO A 5 -23.10 -15.88 -7.29
C PRO A 5 -23.67 -15.77 -5.87
N ASP A 6 -23.25 -16.70 -5.01
CA ASP A 6 -23.49 -16.59 -3.57
C ASP A 6 -22.58 -15.51 -2.97
N TRP A 7 -23.18 -14.47 -2.42
CA TRP A 7 -22.46 -13.42 -1.71
C TRP A 7 -22.14 -13.89 -0.29
N CYS A 8 -20.85 -13.97 0.05
CA CYS A 8 -20.41 -14.25 1.41
C CYS A 8 -20.23 -12.94 2.19
N ALA A 9 -20.90 -12.80 3.33
CA ALA A 9 -20.68 -11.67 4.24
C ALA A 9 -19.23 -11.69 4.77
N ARG A 10 -18.45 -10.64 4.45
CA ARG A 10 -17.03 -10.57 4.80
C ARG A 10 -16.85 -10.26 6.28
N SER A 11 -16.26 -11.17 7.05
CA SER A 11 -15.85 -10.90 8.42
C SER A 11 -14.59 -10.03 8.45
N LEU A 12 -14.45 -9.17 9.47
CA LEU A 12 -13.22 -8.43 9.69
C LEU A 12 -12.08 -9.42 9.94
N GLN A 13 -11.04 -9.37 9.10
CA GLN A 13 -9.82 -10.14 9.28
C GLN A 13 -8.77 -9.21 9.92
N PRO A 14 -8.51 -9.30 11.23
CA PRO A 14 -7.46 -8.50 11.87
C PRO A 14 -6.10 -8.93 11.31
N ARG A 15 -5.63 -8.22 10.29
CA ARG A 15 -4.30 -8.40 9.72
C ARG A 15 -3.33 -7.54 10.50
N ARG A 16 -2.26 -8.15 11.01
CA ARG A 16 -1.13 -7.36 11.52
C ARG A 16 -0.60 -6.45 10.42
N ALA A 17 -0.09 -5.28 10.79
CA ALA A 17 0.67 -4.44 9.87
C ALA A 17 1.74 -5.30 9.17
N PHE A 18 1.77 -5.21 7.85
CA PHE A 18 2.63 -6.06 7.03
C PHE A 18 4.09 -5.75 7.37
N GLN A 19 4.81 -6.73 7.89
CA GLN A 19 6.23 -6.58 8.26
C GLN A 19 7.12 -7.01 7.10
N GLY A 20 6.85 -6.49 5.89
CA GLY A 20 7.59 -6.83 4.68
C GLY A 20 9.08 -6.56 4.78
N TRP A 21 9.48 -5.56 5.58
CA TRP A 21 10.88 -5.17 5.77
C TRP A 21 11.68 -6.08 6.70
N ARG A 22 11.03 -7.03 7.40
CA ARG A 22 11.76 -7.98 8.27
C ARG A 22 12.64 -8.97 7.50
N TYR A 23 12.45 -9.07 6.19
CA TYR A 23 13.24 -9.91 5.32
C TYR A 23 14.18 -9.11 4.40
N LEU A 24 14.19 -7.78 4.54
CA LEU A 24 15.16 -6.93 3.86
C LEU A 24 16.42 -6.82 4.72
N ASP A 25 17.57 -6.79 4.07
CA ASP A 25 18.82 -6.42 4.72
C ASP A 25 18.72 -4.96 5.20
N ALA A 26 19.43 -4.57 6.26
CA ALA A 26 19.25 -3.24 6.88
C ALA A 26 19.55 -2.07 5.92
N LYS A 27 20.39 -2.33 4.90
CA LYS A 27 20.72 -1.40 3.81
C LYS A 27 19.63 -1.28 2.74
N ASP A 28 18.78 -2.30 2.62
CA ASP A 28 17.72 -2.41 1.62
C ASP A 28 16.35 -2.04 2.22
N ALA A 29 16.24 -2.05 3.55
CA ALA A 29 15.10 -1.52 4.26
C ALA A 29 15.04 0.01 4.10
N PRO A 30 13.87 0.57 3.73
CA PRO A 30 13.71 2.02 3.69
C PRO A 30 13.90 2.58 5.11
N GLY A 31 14.64 3.69 5.22
CA GLY A 31 14.84 4.36 6.50
C GLY A 31 13.50 4.82 7.10
N ASP A 32 13.41 4.84 8.42
CA ASP A 32 12.24 5.39 9.11
C ASP A 32 11.92 6.79 8.59
N ILE A 33 10.66 7.01 8.23
CA ILE A 33 10.17 8.32 7.78
C ILE A 33 9.99 9.19 9.04
N GLY A 34 11.12 9.60 9.63
CA GLY A 34 11.18 10.53 10.74
C GLY A 34 11.02 11.96 10.22
N SER A 35 9.80 12.51 10.34
CA SER A 35 9.50 13.95 10.17
C SER A 35 10.01 14.65 8.90
N ALA A 36 10.31 13.91 7.82
CA ALA A 36 10.50 14.50 6.50
C ALA A 36 9.14 14.51 5.81
N GLY A 37 8.39 15.61 6.00
CA GLY A 37 7.38 15.99 5.04
C GLY A 37 8.08 16.25 3.72
N ASP A 38 8.11 15.25 2.85
CA ASP A 38 8.69 15.42 1.53
C ASP A 38 7.83 14.69 0.50
N ASP A 39 6.63 15.26 0.30
CA ASP A 39 5.98 15.33 -1.01
C ASP A 39 6.92 15.89 -2.11
N ALA A 40 8.09 16.45 -1.76
CA ALA A 40 8.99 17.16 -2.67
C ALA A 40 9.91 16.24 -3.49
N ALA A 41 10.06 14.96 -3.13
CA ALA A 41 10.86 13.99 -3.89
C ALA A 41 10.05 13.16 -4.91
N MET A 42 8.72 13.33 -4.99
CA MET A 42 7.92 12.62 -5.98
C MET A 42 7.96 13.30 -7.35
N PRO A 43 8.44 12.62 -8.41
CA PRO A 43 8.33 13.13 -9.78
C PRO A 43 6.86 13.39 -10.13
N GLN A 44 6.59 14.48 -10.86
CA GLN A 44 5.22 14.91 -11.16
C GLN A 44 4.43 13.86 -11.96
N GLU A 45 5.13 13.10 -12.83
CA GLU A 45 4.56 11.99 -13.60
C GLU A 45 4.05 10.87 -12.68
N LEU A 46 4.89 10.44 -11.73
CA LEU A 46 4.53 9.43 -10.74
C LEU A 46 3.35 9.89 -9.87
N ARG A 47 3.32 11.15 -9.47
CA ARG A 47 2.22 11.72 -8.69
C ARG A 47 0.90 11.68 -9.45
N ARG A 48 0.93 11.99 -10.76
CA ARG A 48 -0.26 11.92 -11.62
C ARG A 48 -0.78 10.50 -11.73
N GLU A 49 0.09 9.52 -11.99
CA GLU A 49 -0.31 8.11 -12.08
C GLU A 49 -0.95 7.62 -10.77
N LEU A 50 -0.36 7.98 -9.63
CA LEU A 50 -0.91 7.62 -8.31
C LEU A 50 -2.28 8.26 -8.05
N SER A 51 -2.49 9.52 -8.45
CA SER A 51 -3.79 10.17 -8.36
C SER A 51 -4.83 9.55 -9.30
N GLU A 52 -4.46 9.19 -10.53
CA GLU A 52 -5.35 8.48 -11.47
C GLU A 52 -5.76 7.10 -10.92
N LEU A 53 -4.88 6.45 -10.16
CA LEU A 53 -5.15 5.18 -9.47
C LEU A 53 -5.89 5.33 -8.13
N GLY A 54 -6.10 6.56 -7.63
CA GLY A 54 -6.76 6.82 -6.35
C GLY A 54 -5.94 6.43 -5.11
N LEU A 55 -4.61 6.51 -5.21
CA LEU A 55 -3.66 6.13 -4.15
C LEU A 55 -3.08 7.32 -3.37
N LEU A 56 -3.52 8.54 -3.69
CA LEU A 56 -3.16 9.82 -3.04
C LEU A 56 -4.39 10.50 -2.44
#